data_AF-A0A4R4TID0-F1
#
_entry.id   AF-A0A4R4TID0-F1
#
_cell.length_a   1.000
_cell.length_b   1.000
_cell.length_c   1.000
_cell.angle_alpha   90.00
_cell.angle_beta   90.00
_cell.angle_gamma   90.00
#
_symmetry.space_group_name_H-M   'P 1'
#
loop_
_entity.id
_entity.type
_entity.pdbx_description
1 polymer ?
#
loop_
_entity_poly.entity_id
_entity_poly.type
_entity_poly.pdbx_seq_one_letter_code
_entity_poly.pdbx_strand_id
1 'polypeptide(L)'
;MTNDDKGGIAGGLDVQLAAELIDKAKAEGVSLVGPDGLLAGITKTVLQAALEAEMSEHLGYDRGERPAEPTGNHRNGTSSKTVATEIGPVGVQVPRDRAGEFEPQIVPKHARRVAGFDESIISLYAKGLTTGEIRAHLAEIYQVEVSRDLISRVTDKVVEEMEAWRARPLDSVYPVVLIDALYVRIREGQVANRPIYVAVGIDCHGERDVLGLWVGTGGEGAKHWMTVLAELRNRGVADVCIACCDGLKGLPEAIEEIWPQATVQQCVVHLVRSSLRYASKAHWSRLTRAMRQIYTAPTEAAAQQRFTEFETDWGERYPAIIRLWRDAWPTFVPFLAFPAEIRKVIYTTNAIVIWSRLDSVVHVDQGFVSGRDLRGGRGYLPLSSTRIFRRKHACSAGGDARLVA
;
A
#
# COMPACT_ATOMS: atom_id res chain seq x y z
N MET A 1 33.96 2.34 35.77
CA MET A 1 34.31 0.94 35.48
C MET A 1 33.01 0.19 35.24
N THR A 2 32.80 -0.14 33.96
CA THR A 2 31.88 -1.12 33.37
C THR A 2 30.44 -1.20 33.89
N ASN A 3 29.55 -0.47 33.22
CA ASN A 3 28.24 -1.00 32.83
C ASN A 3 28.42 -1.90 31.60
N ASP A 4 27.79 -3.06 31.59
CA ASP A 4 26.82 -3.46 30.55
C ASP A 4 26.60 -4.97 30.66
N ASP A 5 25.48 -5.36 31.26
CA ASP A 5 24.90 -6.67 30.99
C ASP A 5 23.40 -6.59 31.20
N LYS A 6 22.66 -6.57 30.07
CA LYS A 6 21.27 -7.06 29.89
C LYS A 6 20.72 -6.67 28.51
N GLY A 7 21.03 -7.50 27.52
CA GLY A 7 20.17 -7.79 26.37
C GLY A 7 20.29 -9.30 26.13
N GLY A 8 19.29 -10.13 26.38
CA GLY A 8 17.99 -10.09 25.71
C GLY A 8 18.07 -11.05 24.53
N ILE A 9 17.54 -12.26 24.70
CA ILE A 9 17.54 -13.37 23.73
C ILE A 9 16.79 -12.93 22.47
N ALA A 10 17.50 -12.34 21.50
CA ALA A 10 17.05 -12.10 20.14
C ALA A 10 18.26 -11.67 19.28
N GLY A 11 18.85 -12.61 18.55
CA GLY A 11 19.68 -12.30 17.39
C GLY A 11 21.16 -12.67 17.52
N GLY A 12 21.62 -13.45 16.54
CA GLY A 12 23.02 -13.55 16.18
C GLY A 12 23.48 -14.98 15.99
N LEU A 13 23.54 -15.44 14.74
CA LEU A 13 24.61 -16.36 14.35
C LEU A 13 25.90 -15.75 14.90
N ASP A 14 26.68 -16.51 15.69
CA ASP A 14 27.90 -15.98 16.28
C ASP A 14 28.74 -15.33 15.18
N VAL A 15 28.99 -14.02 15.31
CA VAL A 15 29.71 -13.22 14.32
C VAL A 15 31.11 -13.79 14.08
N GLN A 16 31.69 -14.44 15.09
CA GLN A 16 32.96 -15.15 14.98
C GLN A 16 32.81 -16.40 14.11
N LEU A 17 31.79 -17.22 14.34
CA LEU A 17 31.49 -18.40 13.53
C LEU A 17 31.19 -18.04 12.06
N ALA A 18 30.48 -16.94 11.83
CA ALA A 18 30.20 -16.43 10.49
C ALA A 18 31.48 -15.99 9.76
N ALA A 19 32.38 -15.29 10.46
CA ALA A 19 33.66 -14.86 9.92
C ALA A 19 34.56 -16.07 9.60
N GLU A 20 34.63 -17.06 10.49
CA GLU A 20 35.39 -18.30 10.27
C GLU A 20 34.90 -19.09 9.05
N LEU A 21 33.58 -19.18 8.85
CA LEU A 21 32.98 -19.87 7.70
C LEU A 21 33.28 -19.14 6.39
N ILE A 22 33.26 -17.80 6.39
CA ILE A 22 33.62 -16.97 5.22
C ILE A 22 35.10 -17.12 4.88
N ASP A 23 35.98 -17.13 5.89
CA ASP A 23 37.42 -17.24 5.67
C ASP A 23 37.81 -18.63 5.17
N LYS A 24 37.18 -19.69 5.69
CA LYS A 24 37.31 -21.06 5.14
C LYS A 24 36.82 -21.16 3.70
N ALA A 25 35.65 -20.60 3.40
CA ALA A 25 35.12 -20.60 2.04
C ALA A 25 36.04 -19.87 1.05
N LYS A 26 36.62 -18.72 1.46
CA LYS A 26 37.62 -18.01 0.66
C LYS A 26 38.90 -18.82 0.44
N ALA A 27 39.38 -19.52 1.48
CA ALA A 27 40.57 -20.35 1.40
C ALA A 27 40.38 -21.55 0.46
N GLU A 28 39.16 -22.10 0.38
CA GLU A 28 38.79 -23.22 -0.49
C GLU A 28 38.32 -22.76 -1.90
N GLY A 29 38.28 -21.45 -2.16
CA GLY A 29 37.81 -20.90 -3.43
C GLY A 29 36.30 -21.03 -3.67
N VAL A 30 35.52 -21.28 -2.62
CA VAL A 30 34.07 -21.42 -2.67
C VAL A 30 33.42 -20.03 -2.67
N SER A 31 32.55 -19.79 -3.65
CA SER A 31 31.77 -18.54 -3.72
C SER A 31 30.82 -18.42 -2.53
N LEU A 32 30.58 -17.20 -2.06
CA LEU A 32 29.60 -16.95 -0.99
C LEU A 32 28.17 -17.29 -1.44
N VAL A 33 27.87 -17.04 -2.72
CA VAL A 33 26.57 -17.19 -3.38
C VAL A 33 26.67 -18.05 -4.63
N GLY A 34 25.55 -18.64 -5.07
CA GLY A 34 25.47 -19.53 -6.23
C GLY A 34 25.11 -20.98 -5.86
N PRO A 35 24.84 -21.87 -6.84
CA PRO A 35 24.30 -23.22 -6.59
C PRO A 35 25.20 -24.12 -5.73
N ASP A 36 26.52 -23.90 -5.79
CA ASP A 36 27.53 -24.57 -4.97
C ASP A 36 28.21 -23.61 -3.96
N GLY A 37 27.58 -22.46 -3.68
CA GLY A 37 28.10 -21.46 -2.77
C GLY A 37 27.85 -21.79 -1.29
N LEU A 38 28.60 -21.14 -0.40
CA LEU A 38 28.52 -21.34 1.06
C LEU A 38 27.08 -21.22 1.59
N LEU A 39 26.36 -20.17 1.18
CA LEU A 39 24.99 -19.95 1.64
C LEU A 39 24.02 -21.05 1.15
N ALA A 40 24.23 -21.57 -0.07
CA ALA A 40 23.43 -22.67 -0.62
C ALA A 40 23.69 -23.96 0.14
N GLY A 41 24.94 -24.22 0.52
CA GLY A 41 25.32 -25.35 1.38
C GLY A 41 24.72 -25.27 2.79
N ILE A 42 24.71 -24.08 3.40
CA ILE A 42 24.09 -23.86 4.72
C ILE A 42 22.58 -24.08 4.63
N THR A 43 21.93 -23.45 3.65
CA THR A 43 20.47 -23.58 3.44
C THR A 43 20.07 -25.01 3.17
N LYS A 44 20.85 -25.75 2.35
CA LYS A 44 20.67 -27.18 2.14
C LYS A 44 20.71 -27.95 3.46
N THR A 45 21.72 -27.70 4.29
CA THR A 45 21.92 -28.40 5.56
C THR A 45 20.76 -28.15 6.52
N VAL A 46 20.30 -26.90 6.62
CA VAL A 46 19.15 -26.53 7.45
C VAL A 46 17.87 -27.19 6.96
N LEU A 47 17.59 -27.14 5.66
CA LEU A 47 16.39 -27.77 5.08
C LEU A 47 16.40 -29.29 5.26
N GLN A 48 17.55 -29.95 5.08
CA GLN A 48 17.66 -31.39 5.27
C GLN A 48 17.53 -31.79 6.74
N ALA A 49 18.13 -31.03 7.66
CA ALA A 49 18.00 -31.29 9.09
C ALA A 49 16.55 -31.16 9.56
N ALA A 50 15.84 -30.13 9.07
CA ALA A 50 14.44 -29.93 9.42
C ALA A 50 13.52 -31.01 8.84
N LEU A 51 13.77 -31.46 7.59
CA LEU A 51 13.05 -32.59 7.00
C LEU A 51 13.31 -33.92 7.72
N GLU A 52 14.54 -34.14 8.20
CA GLU A 52 14.87 -35.32 9.00
C GLU A 52 14.17 -35.29 10.38
N ALA A 53 14.06 -34.11 10.99
CA ALA A 53 13.32 -33.91 12.23
C ALA A 53 11.81 -34.17 12.06
N GLU A 54 11.20 -33.64 10.99
CA GLU A 54 9.79 -33.95 10.64
C GLU A 54 9.58 -35.47 10.45
N MET A 55 10.55 -36.16 9.83
CA MET A 55 10.47 -37.61 9.65
C MET A 55 10.61 -38.38 10.98
N SER A 56 11.48 -37.92 11.89
CA SER A 56 11.60 -38.50 13.23
C SER A 56 10.30 -38.32 14.01
N GLU A 57 9.67 -37.15 13.94
CA GLU A 57 8.39 -36.88 14.58
C GLU A 57 7.27 -37.73 13.98
N HIS A 58 7.19 -37.83 12.64
CA HIS A 58 6.20 -38.63 11.94
C HIS A 58 6.27 -40.13 12.30
N LEU A 59 7.48 -40.68 12.44
CA LEU A 59 7.68 -42.09 12.75
C LEU A 59 7.76 -42.38 14.26
N GLY A 60 7.98 -41.35 15.08
CA GLY A 60 8.13 -41.46 16.54
C GLY A 60 9.49 -41.99 17.01
N TYR A 61 10.52 -42.00 16.14
CA TYR A 61 11.87 -42.44 16.49
C TYR A 61 12.95 -41.88 15.54
N ASP A 62 14.18 -41.77 16.05
CA ASP A 62 15.30 -41.20 15.29
C ASP A 62 15.96 -42.19 14.32
N ARG A 63 16.74 -41.64 13.38
CA ARG A 63 17.45 -42.45 12.40
C ARG A 63 18.48 -43.35 13.08
N GLY A 64 18.29 -44.66 12.92
CA GLY A 64 19.17 -45.69 13.51
C GLY A 64 18.67 -46.24 14.83
N GLU A 65 17.60 -45.66 15.38
CA GLU A 65 16.93 -46.20 16.56
C GLU A 65 15.90 -47.25 16.17
N ARG A 66 15.62 -48.16 17.12
CA ARG A 66 14.51 -49.10 16.99
C ARG A 66 13.25 -48.45 17.56
N PRO A 67 12.13 -48.47 16.83
CA PRO A 67 10.87 -47.98 17.37
C PRO A 67 10.49 -48.76 18.63
N ALA A 68 9.94 -48.06 19.63
CA ALA A 68 9.52 -48.65 20.90
C ALA A 68 8.39 -49.68 20.71
N GLU A 69 7.55 -49.49 19.69
CA GLU A 69 6.47 -50.40 19.29
C GLU A 69 6.53 -50.68 17.77
N PRO A 70 6.15 -51.88 17.30
CA PRO A 70 6.12 -52.19 15.88
C PRO A 70 5.02 -51.39 15.16
N THR A 71 5.39 -50.27 14.54
CA THR A 71 4.47 -49.35 13.84
C THR A 71 4.13 -49.79 12.40
N GLY A 72 4.80 -50.82 11.86
CA GLY A 72 4.61 -51.29 10.48
C GLY A 72 5.18 -50.36 9.39
N ASN A 73 5.48 -49.10 9.71
CA ASN A 73 6.13 -48.13 8.83
C ASN A 73 7.60 -47.92 9.25
N HIS A 74 8.46 -47.63 8.28
CA HIS A 74 9.88 -47.40 8.52
C HIS A 74 10.49 -46.47 7.48
N ARG A 75 11.62 -45.84 7.83
CA ARG A 75 12.42 -45.05 6.89
C ARG A 75 12.84 -45.90 5.69
N ASN A 76 12.63 -45.40 4.48
CA ASN A 76 12.90 -46.06 3.21
C ASN A 76 13.70 -45.16 2.25
N GLY A 77 14.85 -44.69 2.75
CA GLY A 77 15.79 -43.86 2.00
C GLY A 77 15.29 -42.44 1.73
N THR A 78 15.84 -41.80 0.70
CA THR A 78 15.54 -40.41 0.33
C THR A 78 15.13 -40.28 -1.13
N SER A 79 14.56 -39.14 -1.50
CA SER A 79 14.36 -38.71 -2.89
C SER A 79 15.01 -37.35 -3.11
N SER A 80 15.75 -37.20 -4.21
CA SER A 80 16.35 -35.93 -4.61
C SER A 80 15.28 -34.95 -5.06
N LYS A 81 15.37 -33.70 -4.58
CA LYS A 81 14.47 -32.60 -4.98
C LYS A 81 15.26 -31.30 -5.04
N THR A 82 15.08 -30.55 -6.11
CA THR A 82 15.62 -29.17 -6.19
C THR A 82 14.54 -28.19 -5.77
N VAL A 83 14.84 -27.38 -4.76
CA VAL A 83 13.97 -26.36 -4.20
C VAL A 83 14.52 -25.00 -4.60
N ALA A 84 13.69 -24.15 -5.20
CA ALA A 84 14.02 -22.76 -5.45
C ALA A 84 13.96 -21.98 -4.14
N THR A 85 15.07 -21.37 -3.74
CA THR A 85 15.21 -20.54 -2.53
C THR A 85 15.66 -19.13 -2.90
N GLU A 86 15.68 -18.21 -1.94
CA GLU A 86 16.09 -16.81 -2.14
C GLU A 86 17.57 -16.64 -2.55
N ILE A 87 18.39 -17.66 -2.33
CA ILE A 87 19.82 -17.67 -2.69
C ILE A 87 20.13 -18.54 -3.92
N GLY A 88 19.09 -19.01 -4.61
CA GLY A 88 19.18 -19.88 -5.78
C GLY A 88 18.59 -21.28 -5.58
N PRO A 89 18.70 -22.15 -6.60
CA PRO A 89 18.23 -23.53 -6.51
C PRO A 89 19.10 -24.35 -5.57
N VAL A 90 18.48 -25.02 -4.60
CA VAL A 90 19.14 -25.88 -3.62
C VAL A 90 18.67 -27.33 -3.78
N GLY A 91 19.61 -28.24 -4.01
CA GLY A 91 19.35 -29.68 -4.09
C GLY A 91 19.27 -30.30 -2.69
N VAL A 92 18.08 -30.76 -2.28
CA VAL A 92 17.84 -31.43 -1.00
C VAL A 92 17.51 -32.92 -1.19
N GLN A 93 17.85 -33.73 -0.19
CA GLN A 93 17.38 -35.11 -0.07
C GLN A 93 16.21 -35.14 0.90
N VAL A 94 15.01 -35.42 0.38
CA VAL A 94 13.80 -35.52 1.20
C VAL A 94 13.68 -36.95 1.71
N PRO A 95 13.58 -37.19 3.03
CA PRO A 95 13.41 -38.52 3.57
C PRO A 95 12.05 -39.10 3.17
N ARG A 96 12.01 -40.43 3.04
CA ARG A 96 10.79 -41.18 2.69
C ARG A 96 10.53 -42.25 3.72
N ASP A 97 9.27 -42.51 3.97
CA ASP A 97 8.79 -43.67 4.72
C ASP A 97 8.41 -44.81 3.76
N ARG A 98 8.16 -45.99 4.31
CA ARG A 98 7.85 -47.19 3.54
C ARG A 98 6.39 -47.20 3.08
N ALA A 99 5.49 -46.73 3.94
CA ALA A 99 4.05 -46.67 3.65
C ALA A 99 3.69 -45.53 2.67
N GLY A 100 4.56 -44.52 2.54
CA GLY A 100 4.35 -43.36 1.67
C GLY A 100 3.46 -42.27 2.29
N GLU A 101 3.19 -42.39 3.59
CA GLU A 101 2.27 -41.56 4.36
C GLU A 101 2.91 -40.25 4.83
N PHE A 102 4.25 -40.13 4.77
CA PHE A 102 4.94 -38.92 5.22
C PHE A 102 4.62 -37.71 4.33
N GLU A 103 4.03 -36.66 4.90
CA GLU A 103 3.74 -35.39 4.22
C GLU A 103 4.56 -34.23 4.83
N PRO A 104 5.76 -33.95 4.29
CA PRO A 104 6.63 -32.91 4.83
C PRO A 104 5.97 -31.52 4.74
N GLN A 105 6.10 -30.72 5.78
CA GLN A 105 5.48 -29.39 5.87
C GLN A 105 6.41 -28.30 5.35
N ILE A 106 7.71 -28.39 5.67
CA ILE A 106 8.72 -27.41 5.26
C ILE A 106 8.95 -27.42 3.74
N VAL A 107 8.95 -28.61 3.12
CA VAL A 107 9.05 -28.77 1.66
C VAL A 107 7.96 -29.74 1.17
N PRO A 108 6.72 -29.25 0.92
CA PRO A 108 5.58 -30.11 0.58
C PRO A 108 5.83 -30.99 -0.65
N LYS A 109 5.20 -32.17 -0.69
CA LYS A 109 5.27 -33.07 -1.86
C LYS A 109 4.94 -32.29 -3.13
N HIS A 110 5.74 -32.49 -4.18
CA HIS A 110 5.65 -31.79 -5.48
C HIS A 110 5.91 -30.27 -5.50
N ALA A 111 5.95 -29.58 -4.35
CA ALA A 111 6.23 -28.15 -4.29
C ALA A 111 7.73 -27.84 -4.45
N ARG A 112 8.14 -27.17 -5.53
CA ARG A 112 9.55 -26.82 -5.78
C ARG A 112 9.95 -25.42 -5.28
N ARG A 113 9.12 -24.78 -4.46
CA ARG A 113 9.29 -23.39 -3.99
C ARG A 113 9.09 -23.27 -2.48
N VAL A 114 9.89 -22.40 -1.85
CA VAL A 114 9.68 -21.92 -0.47
C VAL A 114 8.71 -20.73 -0.50
N ALA A 115 7.89 -20.56 0.53
CA ALA A 115 6.96 -19.42 0.68
C ALA A 115 7.71 -18.06 0.67
N GLY A 116 7.16 -17.01 0.05
CA GLY A 116 7.79 -15.68 -0.08
C GLY A 116 8.09 -15.24 -1.54
N PHE A 117 8.14 -16.19 -2.48
CA PHE A 117 8.48 -15.90 -3.88
C PHE A 117 7.34 -15.21 -4.65
N ASP A 118 6.11 -15.64 -4.41
CA ASP A 118 4.93 -15.07 -5.07
C ASP A 118 4.70 -13.63 -4.56
N GLU A 119 4.91 -13.40 -3.26
CA GLU A 119 4.86 -12.07 -2.63
C GLU A 119 5.91 -11.12 -3.21
N SER A 120 7.09 -11.63 -3.55
CA SER A 120 8.15 -10.86 -4.21
C SER A 120 7.75 -10.45 -5.64
N ILE A 121 7.12 -11.35 -6.41
CA ILE A 121 6.56 -11.02 -7.73
C ILE A 121 5.49 -9.93 -7.59
N ILE A 122 4.56 -10.07 -6.64
CA ILE A 122 3.47 -9.12 -6.39
C ILE A 122 4.04 -7.75 -5.99
N SER A 123 5.03 -7.71 -5.10
CA SER A 123 5.69 -6.48 -4.68
C SER A 123 6.41 -5.78 -5.85
N LEU A 124 7.11 -6.54 -6.72
CA LEU A 124 7.78 -5.97 -7.89
C LEU A 124 6.76 -5.46 -8.93
N TYR A 125 5.66 -6.17 -9.11
CA TYR A 125 4.56 -5.74 -9.97
C TYR A 125 3.90 -4.47 -9.43
N ALA A 126 3.60 -4.40 -8.13
CA ALA A 126 3.08 -3.20 -7.46
C ALA A 126 4.02 -1.99 -7.59
N LYS A 127 5.34 -2.23 -7.67
CA LYS A 127 6.39 -1.21 -7.88
C LYS A 127 6.58 -0.77 -9.33
N GLY A 128 5.70 -1.14 -10.26
CA GLY A 128 5.76 -0.60 -11.63
C GLY A 128 6.67 -1.36 -12.59
N LEU A 129 7.11 -2.57 -12.23
CA LEU A 129 7.91 -3.40 -13.14
C LEU A 129 6.99 -4.18 -14.08
N THR A 130 7.32 -4.16 -15.37
CA THR A 130 6.68 -5.01 -16.37
C THR A 130 7.02 -6.47 -16.12
N THR A 131 6.20 -7.41 -16.62
CA THR A 131 6.47 -8.85 -16.49
C THR A 131 7.84 -9.25 -17.04
N GLY A 132 8.33 -8.57 -18.07
CA GLY A 132 9.69 -8.75 -18.60
C GLY A 132 10.79 -8.28 -17.65
N GLU A 133 10.60 -7.14 -17.00
CA GLU A 133 11.56 -6.60 -16.01
C GLU A 133 11.54 -7.40 -14.71
N ILE A 134 10.37 -7.85 -14.25
CA ILE A 134 10.26 -8.77 -13.12
C ILE A 134 11.04 -10.05 -13.44
N ARG A 135 10.86 -10.61 -14.63
CA ARG A 135 11.63 -11.79 -15.05
C ARG A 135 13.14 -11.54 -15.03
N ALA A 136 13.59 -10.42 -15.61
CA ALA A 136 15.02 -10.09 -15.65
C ALA A 136 15.59 -9.88 -14.23
N HIS A 137 14.88 -9.14 -13.39
CA HIS A 137 15.24 -8.87 -12.01
C HIS A 137 15.29 -10.15 -11.16
N LEU A 138 14.33 -11.06 -11.35
CA LEU A 138 14.32 -12.35 -10.65
C LEU A 138 15.44 -13.27 -11.14
N ALA A 139 15.77 -13.25 -12.43
CA ALA A 139 16.91 -13.99 -12.97
C ALA A 139 18.25 -13.44 -12.46
N GLU A 140 18.37 -12.13 -12.28
CA GLU A 140 19.60 -11.49 -11.80
C GLU A 140 19.84 -11.72 -10.30
N ILE A 141 18.83 -11.46 -9.47
CA ILE A 141 18.97 -11.53 -8.00
C ILE A 141 18.88 -12.96 -7.49
N TYR A 142 17.90 -13.72 -7.98
CA TYR A 142 17.58 -15.04 -7.45
C TYR A 142 18.15 -16.18 -8.31
N GLN A 143 18.76 -15.87 -9.48
CA GLN A 143 19.23 -16.88 -10.44
C GLN A 143 18.16 -17.92 -10.81
N VAL A 144 16.89 -17.50 -10.77
CA VAL A 144 15.74 -18.33 -11.14
C VAL A 144 15.21 -17.88 -12.50
N GLU A 145 15.14 -18.81 -13.46
CA GLU A 145 14.38 -18.57 -14.68
C GLU A 145 12.88 -18.71 -14.42
N VAL A 146 12.17 -17.58 -14.50
CA VAL A 146 10.72 -17.51 -14.32
C VAL A 146 10.06 -17.35 -15.70
N SER A 147 9.05 -18.16 -16.02
CA SER A 147 8.26 -17.98 -17.23
C SER A 147 7.33 -16.76 -17.10
N ARG A 148 7.00 -16.11 -18.23
CA ARG A 148 6.02 -15.01 -18.23
C ARG A 148 4.66 -15.48 -17.74
N ASP A 149 4.23 -16.67 -18.14
CA ASP A 149 2.97 -17.28 -17.70
C ASP A 149 2.89 -17.49 -16.19
N LEU A 150 4.03 -17.73 -15.53
CA LEU A 150 4.06 -17.82 -14.07
C LEU A 150 3.87 -16.45 -13.42
N ILE A 151 4.50 -15.41 -13.95
CA ILE A 151 4.32 -14.03 -13.45
C ILE A 151 2.86 -13.62 -13.62
N SER A 152 2.28 -13.84 -14.81
CA SER A 152 0.87 -13.56 -15.09
C SER A 152 -0.06 -14.29 -14.12
N ARG A 153 0.10 -15.61 -13.93
CA ARG A 153 -0.75 -16.35 -12.99
C ARG A 153 -0.63 -15.88 -11.53
N VAL A 154 0.54 -15.38 -11.12
CA VAL A 154 0.72 -14.84 -9.77
C VAL A 154 0.06 -13.46 -9.65
N THR A 155 0.17 -12.61 -10.69
CA THR A 155 -0.50 -11.31 -10.71
C THR A 155 -2.02 -11.44 -10.83
N ASP A 156 -2.52 -12.45 -11.55
CA ASP A 156 -3.96 -12.69 -11.71
C ASP A 156 -4.65 -12.99 -10.36
N LYS A 157 -3.96 -13.66 -9.43
CA LYS A 157 -4.47 -13.88 -8.06
C LYS A 157 -4.75 -12.57 -7.33
N VAL A 158 -3.95 -11.53 -7.59
CA VAL A 158 -4.14 -10.20 -6.98
C VAL A 158 -5.36 -9.50 -7.56
N VAL A 159 -5.74 -9.80 -8.81
CA VAL A 159 -6.93 -9.23 -9.44
C VAL A 159 -8.18 -9.68 -8.69
N GLU A 160 -8.29 -10.95 -8.32
CA GLU A 160 -9.42 -11.44 -7.51
C GLU A 160 -9.50 -10.76 -6.14
N GLU A 161 -8.36 -10.62 -5.45
CA GLU A 161 -8.28 -9.89 -4.17
C GLU A 161 -8.65 -8.40 -4.33
N MET A 162 -8.25 -7.79 -5.44
CA MET A 162 -8.57 -6.40 -5.77
C MET A 162 -10.07 -6.23 -6.02
N GLU A 163 -10.71 -7.12 -6.78
CA GLU A 163 -12.15 -7.09 -6.99
C GLU A 163 -12.92 -7.30 -5.68
N ALA A 164 -12.47 -8.22 -4.83
CA ALA A 164 -13.02 -8.40 -3.49
C ALA A 164 -12.85 -7.15 -2.62
N TRP A 165 -11.70 -6.48 -2.70
CA TRP A 165 -11.46 -5.21 -2.01
C TRP A 165 -12.33 -4.07 -2.56
N ARG A 166 -12.53 -3.99 -3.88
CA ARG A 166 -13.41 -3.00 -4.53
C ARG A 166 -14.87 -3.22 -4.15
N ALA A 167 -15.30 -4.46 -3.96
CA ALA A 167 -16.67 -4.79 -3.56
C ALA A 167 -16.89 -4.85 -2.04
N ARG A 168 -15.84 -4.60 -1.22
CA ARG A 168 -15.91 -4.77 0.23
C ARG A 168 -16.98 -3.86 0.85
N PRO A 169 -17.68 -4.34 1.90
CA PRO A 169 -18.59 -3.49 2.67
C PRO A 169 -17.81 -2.36 3.34
N LEU A 170 -18.42 -1.18 3.37
CA LEU A 170 -17.89 0.04 3.99
C LEU A 170 -18.69 0.37 5.24
N ASP A 171 -18.14 1.24 6.09
CA ASP A 171 -18.83 1.70 7.28
C ASP A 171 -20.04 2.57 6.92
N SER A 172 -21.01 2.61 7.83
CA SER A 172 -22.27 3.31 7.57
C SER A 172 -22.13 4.82 7.53
N VAL A 173 -21.17 5.39 8.25
CA VAL A 173 -21.00 6.85 8.39
C VAL A 173 -19.54 7.21 8.27
N TYR A 174 -19.24 8.18 7.41
CA TYR A 174 -17.92 8.79 7.30
C TYR A 174 -18.00 10.29 7.63
N PRO A 175 -17.36 10.76 8.72
CA PRO A 175 -17.28 12.19 9.02
C PRO A 175 -16.74 13.05 7.88
N VAL A 176 -15.75 12.55 7.13
CA VAL A 176 -15.17 13.27 5.98
C VAL A 176 -14.91 12.29 4.85
N VAL A 177 -15.33 12.65 3.64
CA VAL A 177 -14.92 11.98 2.40
C VAL A 177 -14.19 13.00 1.52
N LEU A 178 -12.99 12.65 1.08
CA LEU A 178 -12.18 13.43 0.14
C LEU A 178 -12.27 12.78 -1.24
N ILE A 179 -12.63 13.54 -2.26
CA ILE A 179 -12.67 13.06 -3.65
C ILE A 179 -11.70 13.88 -4.49
N ASP A 180 -10.77 13.20 -5.14
CA ASP A 180 -9.72 13.80 -5.95
C ASP A 180 -9.54 13.04 -7.29
N ALA A 181 -8.91 13.70 -8.26
CA ALA A 181 -8.60 13.15 -9.58
C ALA A 181 -7.09 13.16 -9.83
N LEU A 182 -6.52 11.97 -10.06
CA LEU A 182 -5.11 11.78 -10.42
C LEU A 182 -5.01 11.53 -11.92
N TYR A 183 -4.30 12.38 -12.65
CA TYR A 183 -4.08 12.17 -14.08
C TYR A 183 -2.93 11.20 -14.31
N VAL A 184 -3.25 10.10 -14.98
CA VAL A 184 -2.33 9.00 -15.22
C VAL A 184 -2.31 8.70 -16.72
N ARG A 185 -1.10 8.49 -17.26
CA ARG A 185 -0.95 8.01 -18.64
C ARG A 185 -1.28 6.52 -18.68
N ILE A 186 -2.40 6.18 -19.29
CA ILE A 186 -2.91 4.81 -19.46
C ILE A 186 -2.69 4.38 -20.90
N ARG A 187 -2.20 3.14 -21.11
CA ARG A 187 -2.04 2.54 -22.43
C ARG A 187 -3.19 1.59 -22.71
N GLU A 188 -4.05 1.95 -23.66
CA GLU A 188 -5.16 1.11 -24.13
C GLU A 188 -5.21 1.22 -25.66
N GLY A 189 -4.37 0.42 -26.34
CA GLY A 189 -4.01 0.63 -27.74
C GLY A 189 -3.07 1.82 -27.92
N GLN A 190 -3.57 3.04 -27.71
CA GLN A 190 -2.78 4.27 -27.65
C GLN A 190 -2.59 4.74 -26.20
N VAL A 191 -1.49 5.46 -25.95
CA VAL A 191 -1.21 6.07 -24.64
C VAL A 191 -1.99 7.38 -24.54
N ALA A 192 -2.91 7.47 -23.59
CA ALA A 192 -3.71 8.66 -23.33
C ALA A 192 -3.63 9.04 -21.84
N ASN A 193 -3.69 10.34 -21.55
CA ASN A 193 -3.79 10.81 -20.17
C ASN A 193 -5.25 10.68 -19.71
N ARG A 194 -5.49 9.90 -18.66
CA ARG A 194 -6.83 9.66 -18.10
C ARG A 194 -6.87 10.00 -16.61
N PRO A 195 -7.96 10.60 -16.12
CA PRO A 195 -8.13 10.79 -14.70
C PRO A 195 -8.44 9.46 -14.01
N ILE A 196 -7.91 9.27 -12.81
CA ILE A 196 -8.31 8.23 -11.87
C ILE A 196 -8.88 8.95 -10.66
N TYR A 197 -10.16 8.74 -10.40
CA TYR A 197 -10.82 9.31 -9.24
C TYR A 197 -10.58 8.43 -8.03
N VAL A 198 -10.28 9.08 -6.91
CA VAL A 198 -10.01 8.43 -5.65
C VAL A 198 -10.95 9.01 -4.61
N ALA A 199 -11.68 8.14 -3.91
CA ALA A 199 -12.43 8.53 -2.72
C ALA A 199 -11.68 8.02 -1.47
N VAL A 200 -11.38 8.93 -0.55
CA VAL A 200 -10.74 8.62 0.73
C VAL A 200 -11.70 9.01 1.85
N GLY A 201 -12.12 8.04 2.65
CA GLY A 201 -12.94 8.26 3.83
C GLY A 201 -12.08 8.43 5.06
N ILE A 202 -12.50 9.29 5.96
CA ILE A 202 -12.05 9.34 7.34
C ILE A 202 -13.20 8.81 8.18
N ASP A 203 -12.95 7.73 8.91
CA ASP A 203 -13.96 7.08 9.73
C ASP A 203 -14.19 7.83 11.07
N CYS A 204 -15.10 7.31 11.89
CA CYS A 204 -15.39 7.86 13.22
C CYS A 204 -14.24 7.71 14.23
N HIS A 205 -13.24 6.88 13.94
CA HIS A 205 -12.03 6.72 14.73
C HIS A 205 -10.91 7.68 14.28
N GLY A 206 -11.11 8.40 13.18
CA GLY A 206 -10.12 9.29 12.57
C GLY A 206 -9.10 8.58 11.69
N GLU A 207 -9.32 7.29 11.38
CA GLU A 207 -8.49 6.52 10.45
C GLU A 207 -8.89 6.84 9.01
N ARG A 208 -7.89 6.85 8.12
CA ARG A 208 -8.08 7.12 6.70
C ARG A 208 -8.07 5.81 5.93
N ASP A 209 -9.07 5.61 5.09
CA ASP A 209 -9.13 4.46 4.19
C ASP A 209 -9.55 4.90 2.77
N VAL A 210 -9.00 4.22 1.76
CA VAL A 210 -9.39 4.42 0.36
C VAL A 210 -10.69 3.66 0.13
N LEU A 211 -11.78 4.39 -0.10
CA LEU A 211 -13.10 3.79 -0.30
C LEU A 211 -13.22 3.19 -1.71
N GLY A 212 -12.58 3.80 -2.70
CA GLY A 212 -12.57 3.29 -4.06
C GLY A 212 -11.70 4.09 -5.03
N LEU A 213 -11.52 3.49 -6.21
CA LEU A 213 -10.73 3.98 -7.33
C LEU A 213 -11.53 3.76 -8.61
N TRP A 214 -11.70 4.81 -9.42
CA TRP A 214 -12.45 4.74 -10.68
C TRP A 214 -11.65 5.36 -11.82
N VAL A 215 -11.43 4.60 -12.88
CA VAL A 215 -10.79 5.13 -14.09
C VAL A 215 -11.82 5.95 -14.85
N GLY A 216 -11.49 7.21 -15.07
CA GLY A 216 -12.29 8.12 -15.85
C GLY A 216 -11.93 8.16 -17.34
N THR A 217 -12.90 8.60 -18.14
CA THR A 217 -12.75 8.75 -19.60
C THR A 217 -12.39 10.18 -20.03
N GLY A 218 -12.33 11.13 -19.09
CA GLY A 218 -11.85 12.50 -19.33
C GLY A 218 -12.90 13.49 -19.83
N GLY A 219 -14.19 13.18 -19.69
CA GLY A 219 -15.31 14.02 -20.12
C GLY A 219 -16.57 13.89 -19.27
N GLU A 220 -16.40 13.65 -17.97
CA GLU A 220 -17.50 13.19 -17.13
C GLU A 220 -18.34 14.32 -16.55
N GLY A 221 -19.66 14.12 -16.63
CA GLY A 221 -20.66 14.97 -16.00
C GLY A 221 -21.35 14.25 -14.84
N ALA A 222 -22.40 14.87 -14.29
CA ALA A 222 -23.12 14.41 -13.11
C ALA A 222 -23.49 12.91 -13.09
N LYS A 223 -23.80 12.31 -14.25
CA LYS A 223 -24.14 10.88 -14.34
C LYS A 223 -23.02 9.94 -13.88
N HIS A 224 -21.76 10.28 -14.17
CA HIS A 224 -20.63 9.45 -13.72
C HIS A 224 -20.52 9.48 -12.19
N TRP A 225 -20.57 10.68 -11.62
CA TRP A 225 -20.52 10.87 -10.17
C TRP A 225 -21.68 10.20 -9.45
N MET A 226 -22.89 10.26 -10.01
CA MET A 226 -24.03 9.51 -9.49
C MET A 226 -23.74 8.01 -9.41
N THR A 227 -23.11 7.41 -10.43
CA THR A 227 -22.73 5.99 -10.40
C THR A 227 -21.69 5.72 -9.30
N VAL A 228 -20.64 6.53 -9.22
CA VAL A 228 -19.57 6.37 -8.21
C VAL A 228 -20.11 6.48 -6.79
N LEU A 229 -20.92 7.51 -6.52
CA LEU A 229 -21.47 7.76 -5.19
C LEU A 229 -22.56 6.75 -4.83
N ALA A 230 -23.39 6.32 -5.80
CA ALA A 230 -24.36 5.25 -5.58
C ALA A 230 -23.68 3.91 -5.27
N GLU A 231 -22.54 3.61 -5.91
CA GLU A 231 -21.74 2.43 -5.57
C GLU A 231 -21.26 2.48 -4.10
N LEU A 232 -20.71 3.62 -3.67
CA LEU A 232 -20.28 3.81 -2.27
C LEU A 232 -21.46 3.62 -1.30
N ARG A 233 -22.62 4.18 -1.62
CA ARG A 233 -23.85 4.00 -0.83
C ARG A 233 -24.28 2.54 -0.77
N ASN A 234 -24.29 1.84 -1.91
CA ASN A 234 -24.67 0.42 -1.99
C ASN A 234 -23.71 -0.49 -1.21
N ARG A 235 -22.43 -0.09 -1.09
CA ARG A 235 -21.43 -0.79 -0.28
C ARG A 235 -21.57 -0.54 1.22
N GLY A 236 -22.40 0.41 1.64
CA GLY A 236 -22.74 0.61 3.05
C GLY A 236 -22.76 2.06 3.51
N VAL A 237 -22.20 3.01 2.74
CA VAL A 237 -22.07 4.42 3.16
C VAL A 237 -23.44 5.10 3.16
N ALA A 238 -24.09 5.09 4.32
CA ALA A 238 -25.40 5.67 4.51
C ALA A 238 -25.36 7.19 4.63
N ASP A 239 -24.32 7.74 5.29
CA ASP A 239 -24.20 9.17 5.52
C ASP A 239 -22.74 9.67 5.49
N VAL A 240 -22.59 10.93 5.05
CA VAL A 240 -21.31 11.64 4.98
C VAL A 240 -21.52 13.04 5.50
N CYS A 241 -20.79 13.46 6.55
CA CYS A 241 -20.98 14.79 7.11
C CYS A 241 -20.36 15.88 6.21
N ILE A 242 -19.15 15.63 5.70
CA ILE A 242 -18.40 16.57 4.84
C ILE A 242 -17.86 15.83 3.62
N ALA A 243 -18.22 16.30 2.44
CA ALA A 243 -17.65 15.83 1.17
C ALA A 243 -16.76 16.92 0.58
N CYS A 244 -15.45 16.70 0.58
CA CYS A 244 -14.45 17.65 0.10
C CYS A 244 -14.03 17.28 -1.33
N CYS A 245 -14.26 18.18 -2.28
CA CYS A 245 -14.01 17.93 -3.70
C CYS A 245 -13.19 19.04 -4.38
N ASP A 246 -12.52 18.69 -5.50
CA ASP A 246 -11.78 19.63 -6.34
C ASP A 246 -12.65 20.20 -7.48
N GLY A 247 -13.65 21.03 -7.17
CA GLY A 247 -14.42 21.78 -8.18
C GLY A 247 -14.90 20.98 -9.40
N LEU A 248 -15.07 19.66 -9.26
CA LEU A 248 -15.38 18.74 -10.35
C LEU A 248 -16.82 18.97 -10.78
N LYS A 249 -17.03 19.17 -12.08
CA LYS A 249 -18.36 19.49 -12.62
C LYS A 249 -19.35 18.34 -12.35
N GLY A 250 -20.52 18.66 -11.81
CA GLY A 250 -21.57 17.67 -11.56
C GLY A 250 -21.38 16.84 -10.29
N LEU A 251 -20.26 16.99 -9.57
CA LEU A 251 -20.00 16.25 -8.33
C LEU A 251 -20.77 16.84 -7.14
N PRO A 252 -20.79 18.17 -6.91
CA PRO A 252 -21.62 18.76 -5.85
C PRO A 252 -23.09 18.33 -5.94
N GLU A 253 -23.67 18.39 -7.13
CA GLU A 253 -25.07 18.03 -7.38
C GLU A 253 -25.32 16.53 -7.13
N ALA A 254 -24.35 15.68 -7.48
CA ALA A 254 -24.45 14.25 -7.21
C ALA A 254 -24.31 13.92 -5.72
N ILE A 255 -23.49 14.67 -4.97
CA ILE A 255 -23.36 14.53 -3.52
C ILE A 255 -24.67 14.91 -2.84
N GLU A 256 -25.25 16.06 -3.21
CA GLU A 256 -26.51 16.55 -2.63
C GLU A 256 -27.69 15.59 -2.91
N GLU A 257 -27.67 14.89 -4.04
CA GLU A 257 -28.68 13.87 -4.36
C GLU A 257 -28.50 12.57 -3.56
N ILE A 258 -27.25 12.09 -3.40
CA ILE A 258 -26.96 10.81 -2.75
C ILE A 258 -26.94 10.92 -1.22
N TRP A 259 -26.36 12.01 -0.69
CA TRP A 259 -26.27 12.33 0.73
C TRP A 259 -26.75 13.78 0.97
N PRO A 260 -28.07 14.02 1.07
CA PRO A 260 -28.64 15.36 1.15
C PRO A 260 -28.25 16.17 2.40
N GLN A 261 -27.74 15.51 3.44
CA GLN A 261 -27.25 16.15 4.67
C GLN A 261 -25.75 16.47 4.61
N ALA A 262 -25.05 16.01 3.57
CA ALA A 262 -23.63 16.23 3.42
C ALA A 262 -23.32 17.70 3.12
N THR A 263 -22.36 18.25 3.86
CA THR A 263 -21.80 19.55 3.55
C THR A 263 -20.80 19.40 2.40
N VAL A 264 -21.14 19.93 1.22
CA VAL A 264 -20.21 19.99 0.09
C VAL A 264 -19.19 21.10 0.35
N GLN A 265 -17.91 20.72 0.36
CA GLN A 265 -16.79 21.61 0.65
C GLN A 265 -15.82 21.65 -0.54
N GLN A 266 -15.48 22.86 -0.98
CA GLN A 266 -14.39 23.07 -1.91
C GLN A 266 -13.05 22.83 -1.20
N CYS A 267 -12.21 21.98 -1.78
CA CYS A 267 -10.92 21.65 -1.19
C CYS A 267 -9.98 22.87 -1.16
N VAL A 268 -9.55 23.27 0.05
CA VAL A 268 -8.63 24.40 0.27
C VAL A 268 -7.30 24.19 -0.46
N VAL A 269 -6.76 22.96 -0.46
CA VAL A 269 -5.49 22.63 -1.12
C VAL A 269 -5.60 22.87 -2.63
N HIS A 270 -6.71 22.43 -3.22
CA HIS A 270 -6.96 22.64 -4.64
C HIS A 270 -7.23 24.11 -4.98
N LEU A 271 -8.01 24.82 -4.16
CA LEU A 271 -8.27 26.24 -4.34
C LEU A 271 -6.95 27.06 -4.32
N VAL A 272 -6.05 26.76 -3.39
CA VAL A 272 -4.72 27.37 -3.32
C VAL A 272 -3.86 27.00 -4.55
N ARG A 273 -3.81 25.72 -4.94
CA ARG A 273 -3.05 25.28 -6.13
C ARG A 273 -3.56 25.94 -7.41
N SER A 274 -4.87 26.00 -7.59
CA SER A 274 -5.53 26.66 -8.73
C SER A 274 -5.23 28.15 -8.75
N SER A 275 -5.21 28.81 -7.60
CA SER A 275 -4.81 30.22 -7.47
C SER A 275 -3.39 30.47 -7.99
N LEU A 276 -2.44 29.59 -7.66
CA LEU A 276 -1.04 29.74 -8.06
C LEU A 276 -0.80 29.59 -9.57
N ARG A 277 -1.74 28.98 -10.32
CA ARG A 277 -1.65 28.88 -11.79
C ARG A 277 -1.75 30.25 -12.48
N TYR A 278 -2.41 31.22 -11.84
CA TYR A 278 -2.57 32.59 -12.36
C TYR A 278 -1.45 33.54 -11.90
N ALA A 279 -0.56 33.08 -11.02
CA ALA A 279 0.46 33.93 -10.40
C ALA A 279 1.88 33.58 -10.85
N SER A 280 2.73 34.62 -10.91
CA SER A 280 4.16 34.42 -11.10
C SER A 280 4.78 33.68 -9.91
N LYS A 281 5.70 32.75 -10.19
CA LYS A 281 6.46 32.00 -9.18
C LYS A 281 7.14 32.89 -8.14
N ALA A 282 7.55 34.10 -8.55
CA ALA A 282 8.17 35.09 -7.66
C ALA A 282 7.27 35.51 -6.47
N HIS A 283 5.95 35.42 -6.61
CA HIS A 283 5.00 35.80 -5.56
C HIS A 283 4.38 34.62 -4.82
N TRP A 284 4.66 33.38 -5.22
CA TRP A 284 4.01 32.20 -4.64
C TRP A 284 4.15 32.13 -3.11
N SER A 285 5.32 32.45 -2.56
CA SER A 285 5.55 32.43 -1.11
C SER A 285 4.73 33.48 -0.35
N ARG A 286 4.52 34.66 -0.95
CA ARG A 286 3.71 35.75 -0.36
C ARG A 286 2.21 35.45 -0.50
N LEU A 287 1.79 34.99 -1.67
CA LEU A 287 0.39 34.61 -1.95
C LEU A 287 -0.06 33.45 -1.06
N THR A 288 0.73 32.38 -0.95
CA THR A 288 0.38 31.23 -0.09
C THR A 288 0.29 31.62 1.39
N ARG A 289 1.14 32.53 1.86
CA ARG A 289 1.07 33.04 3.23
C ARG A 289 -0.17 33.87 3.47
N ALA A 290 -0.54 34.74 2.52
CA ALA A 290 -1.74 35.55 2.63
C ALA A 290 -3.01 34.69 2.55
N MET A 291 -3.10 33.77 1.58
CA MET A 291 -4.21 32.80 1.50
C MET A 291 -4.33 31.93 2.75
N ARG A 292 -3.20 31.58 3.39
CA ARG A 292 -3.22 30.85 4.66
C ARG A 292 -3.98 31.58 5.76
N GLN A 293 -3.85 32.89 5.85
CA GLN A 293 -4.57 33.67 6.85
C GLN A 293 -6.08 33.60 6.68
N ILE A 294 -6.56 33.41 5.44
CA ILE A 294 -7.99 33.26 5.13
C ILE A 294 -8.51 31.94 5.71
N TYR A 295 -7.95 30.80 5.31
CA TYR A 295 -8.48 29.49 5.69
C TYR A 295 -8.12 29.05 7.12
N THR A 296 -7.17 29.72 7.78
CA THR A 296 -6.89 29.51 9.21
C THR A 296 -7.60 30.51 10.12
N ALA A 297 -8.48 31.36 9.58
CA ALA A 297 -9.23 32.31 10.38
C ALA A 297 -10.18 31.58 11.36
N PRO A 298 -10.42 32.14 12.56
CA PRO A 298 -11.25 31.48 13.57
C PRO A 298 -12.73 31.42 13.18
N THR A 299 -13.22 32.43 12.48
CA THR A 299 -14.63 32.59 12.08
C THR A 299 -14.75 32.97 10.61
N GLU A 300 -15.93 32.80 10.03
CA GLU A 300 -16.25 33.27 8.68
C GLU A 300 -16.04 34.77 8.52
N ALA A 301 -16.51 35.58 9.48
CA ALA A 301 -16.33 37.04 9.43
C ALA A 301 -14.84 37.43 9.40
N ALA A 302 -14.01 36.74 10.20
CA ALA A 302 -12.57 36.95 10.17
C ALA A 302 -11.95 36.48 8.84
N ALA A 303 -12.41 35.36 8.27
CA ALA A 303 -11.96 34.89 6.96
C ALA A 303 -12.30 35.90 5.86
N GLN A 304 -13.52 36.46 5.88
CA GLN A 304 -13.98 37.47 4.94
C GLN A 304 -13.12 38.73 5.03
N GLN A 305 -12.81 39.20 6.25
CA GLN A 305 -11.92 40.34 6.44
C GLN A 305 -10.52 40.07 5.86
N ARG A 306 -9.93 38.89 6.12
CA ARG A 306 -8.64 38.49 5.54
C ARG A 306 -8.70 38.40 4.02
N PHE A 307 -9.83 37.99 3.46
CA PHE A 307 -10.01 37.95 2.01
C PHE A 307 -10.12 39.36 1.41
N THR A 308 -10.77 40.31 2.08
CA THR A 308 -10.79 41.72 1.67
C THR A 308 -9.39 42.37 1.72
N GLU A 309 -8.61 42.07 2.75
CA GLU A 309 -7.20 42.49 2.84
C GLU A 309 -6.38 41.90 1.68
N PHE A 310 -6.57 40.60 1.40
CA PHE A 310 -5.94 39.92 0.27
C PHE A 310 -6.31 40.53 -1.09
N GLU A 311 -7.59 40.88 -1.28
CA GLU A 311 -8.06 41.56 -2.48
C GLU A 311 -7.46 42.95 -2.64
N THR A 312 -7.28 43.69 -1.55
CA THR A 312 -6.64 45.01 -1.60
C THR A 312 -5.18 44.88 -2.06
N ASP A 313 -4.45 43.90 -1.53
CA ASP A 313 -3.03 43.71 -1.82
C ASP A 313 -2.75 43.11 -3.20
N TRP A 314 -3.62 42.22 -3.69
CA TRP A 314 -3.35 41.40 -4.87
C TRP A 314 -4.39 41.52 -5.97
N GLY A 315 -5.54 42.14 -5.73
CA GLY A 315 -6.68 42.15 -6.64
C GLY A 315 -6.43 42.88 -7.95
N GLU A 316 -5.66 43.97 -7.93
CA GLU A 316 -5.27 44.69 -9.16
C GLU A 316 -4.36 43.83 -10.04
N ARG A 317 -3.38 43.15 -9.42
CA ARG A 317 -2.38 42.36 -10.15
C ARG A 317 -2.88 40.99 -10.58
N TYR A 318 -3.71 40.36 -9.75
CA TYR A 318 -4.23 39.00 -9.94
C TYR A 318 -5.75 38.93 -9.77
N PRO A 319 -6.53 39.66 -10.59
CA PRO A 319 -7.99 39.71 -10.48
C PRO A 319 -8.65 38.34 -10.69
N ALA A 320 -8.01 37.45 -11.47
CA ALA A 320 -8.47 36.08 -11.66
C ALA A 320 -8.48 35.25 -10.38
N ILE A 321 -7.54 35.48 -9.46
CA ILE A 321 -7.50 34.79 -8.16
C ILE A 321 -8.66 35.26 -7.30
N ILE A 322 -8.97 36.56 -7.29
CA ILE A 322 -10.09 37.11 -6.52
C ILE A 322 -11.42 36.53 -7.00
N ARG A 323 -11.64 36.47 -8.33
CA ARG A 323 -12.82 35.83 -8.90
C ARG A 323 -12.93 34.37 -8.48
N LEU A 324 -11.84 33.60 -8.63
CA LEU A 324 -11.80 32.19 -8.23
C LEU A 324 -12.23 31.97 -6.77
N TRP A 325 -11.73 32.80 -5.84
CA TRP A 325 -12.09 32.69 -4.42
C TRP A 325 -13.52 33.17 -4.12
N ARG A 326 -14.01 34.22 -4.79
CA ARG A 326 -15.40 34.66 -4.65
C ARG A 326 -16.39 33.61 -5.14
N ASP A 327 -16.11 33.02 -6.30
CA ASP A 327 -16.96 31.98 -6.89
C ASP A 327 -16.98 30.72 -6.01
N ALA A 328 -15.84 30.37 -5.41
CA ALA A 328 -15.71 29.26 -4.49
C ALA A 328 -16.22 29.57 -3.06
N TRP A 329 -16.50 30.82 -2.71
CA TRP A 329 -16.76 31.23 -1.32
C TRP A 329 -17.90 30.44 -0.65
N PRO A 330 -19.07 30.22 -1.29
CA PRO A 330 -20.19 29.49 -0.68
C PRO A 330 -19.85 28.05 -0.29
N THR A 331 -19.02 27.38 -1.07
CA THR A 331 -18.55 26.01 -0.81
C THR A 331 -17.21 25.97 -0.08
N PHE A 332 -16.51 27.11 0.05
CA PHE A 332 -15.27 27.24 0.80
C PHE A 332 -15.52 27.51 2.27
N VAL A 333 -16.50 28.32 2.65
CA VAL A 333 -16.77 28.70 4.04
C VAL A 333 -17.23 27.56 4.97
N PRO A 334 -18.03 26.56 4.54
CA PRO A 334 -18.68 25.64 5.48
C PRO A 334 -17.72 24.93 6.44
N PHE A 335 -16.48 24.60 6.04
CA PHE A 335 -15.54 23.96 6.95
C PHE A 335 -15.14 24.86 8.15
N LEU A 336 -15.31 26.18 8.06
CA LEU A 336 -15.05 27.11 9.16
C LEU A 336 -16.07 26.97 10.30
N ALA A 337 -17.17 26.25 10.10
CA ALA A 337 -18.10 25.92 11.19
C ALA A 337 -17.53 24.84 12.15
N PHE A 338 -16.57 24.03 11.70
CA PHE A 338 -16.01 22.94 12.52
C PHE A 338 -14.91 23.42 13.48
N PRO A 339 -14.57 22.66 14.53
CA PRO A 339 -13.41 22.93 15.39
C PRO A 339 -12.08 22.89 14.62
N ALA A 340 -11.07 23.62 15.12
CA ALA A 340 -9.78 23.77 14.44
C ALA A 340 -9.07 22.42 14.17
N GLU A 341 -9.27 21.44 15.05
CA GLU A 341 -8.77 20.08 14.96
C GLU A 341 -9.29 19.38 13.69
N ILE A 342 -10.61 19.50 13.43
CA ILE A 342 -11.27 18.95 12.25
C ILE A 342 -10.85 19.73 11.00
N ARG A 343 -10.80 21.06 11.07
CA ARG A 343 -10.34 21.88 9.93
C ARG A 343 -8.95 21.46 9.48
N LYS A 344 -8.03 21.21 10.42
CA LYS A 344 -6.67 20.74 10.12
C LYS A 344 -6.68 19.42 9.35
N VAL A 345 -7.59 18.49 9.65
CA VAL A 345 -7.71 17.25 8.88
C VAL A 345 -8.15 17.54 7.44
N ILE A 346 -9.09 18.47 7.24
CA ILE A 346 -9.66 18.84 5.93
C ILE A 346 -8.65 19.57 5.04
N TYR A 347 -7.92 20.56 5.57
CA TYR A 347 -7.01 21.39 4.77
C TYR A 347 -5.53 20.94 4.80
N THR A 348 -5.18 19.86 5.51
CA THR A 348 -3.80 19.37 5.46
C THR A 348 -3.48 18.71 4.13
N THR A 349 -2.43 19.21 3.50
CA THR A 349 -1.85 18.71 2.25
C THR A 349 -1.43 17.24 2.30
N ASN A 350 -1.27 16.62 3.46
CA ASN A 350 -0.78 15.24 3.57
C ASN A 350 -1.69 14.20 2.91
N ALA A 351 -3.01 14.42 2.85
CA ALA A 351 -3.89 13.46 2.19
C ALA A 351 -3.76 13.49 0.66
N ILE A 352 -3.54 14.68 0.07
CA ILE A 352 -3.60 14.91 -1.39
C ILE A 352 -2.19 14.95 -2.03
N VAL A 353 -1.18 15.46 -1.32
CA VAL A 353 0.19 15.60 -1.82
C VAL A 353 0.93 14.26 -1.91
N ILE A 354 0.59 13.29 -1.05
CA ILE A 354 1.19 11.94 -1.10
C ILE A 354 0.83 11.26 -2.43
N TRP A 355 -0.40 11.42 -2.91
CA TRP A 355 -0.86 10.81 -4.16
C TRP A 355 -0.48 11.60 -5.42
N SER A 356 -0.44 12.94 -5.36
CA SER A 356 0.01 13.75 -6.51
C SER A 356 1.50 13.57 -6.85
N ARG A 357 2.26 12.81 -6.05
CA ARG A 357 3.64 12.37 -6.35
C ARG A 357 3.71 11.07 -7.16
N LEU A 358 2.58 10.43 -7.47
CA LEU A 358 2.48 9.30 -8.40
C LEU A 358 2.59 9.72 -9.88
N ASP A 359 3.45 10.70 -10.19
CA ASP A 359 3.63 11.27 -11.54
C ASP A 359 4.42 10.34 -12.50
N SER A 360 4.35 9.04 -12.23
CA SER A 360 5.10 7.99 -12.94
C SER A 360 4.25 7.35 -14.04
N VAL A 361 4.89 6.96 -15.14
CA VAL A 361 4.22 6.26 -16.25
C VAL A 361 3.62 4.97 -15.71
N VAL A 362 2.30 4.88 -15.77
CA VAL A 362 1.56 3.71 -15.32
C VAL A 362 1.36 2.77 -16.50
N HIS A 363 1.82 1.54 -16.35
CA HIS A 363 1.47 0.48 -17.28
C HIS A 363 0.17 -0.18 -16.84
N VAL A 364 -0.92 0.15 -17.53
CA VAL A 364 -2.16 -0.61 -17.44
C VAL A 364 -2.04 -1.80 -18.39
N ASP A 365 -1.74 -2.97 -17.84
CA ASP A 365 -2.09 -4.24 -18.47
C ASP A 365 -3.20 -4.83 -17.59
N GLN A 366 -4.36 -5.13 -18.18
CA GLN A 366 -5.52 -5.66 -17.46
C GLN A 366 -6.01 -4.82 -16.24
N GLY A 367 -6.12 -3.50 -16.40
CA GLY A 367 -6.79 -2.65 -15.40
C GLY A 367 -5.95 -2.26 -14.17
N PHE A 368 -4.63 -2.50 -14.15
CA PHE A 368 -3.79 -2.21 -12.99
C PHE A 368 -3.01 -0.90 -13.08
N VAL A 369 -2.75 -0.27 -11.92
CA VAL A 369 -1.91 0.93 -11.77
C VAL A 369 -0.62 0.57 -11.04
N SER A 370 0.52 0.60 -11.71
CA SER A 370 1.83 0.42 -11.09
C SER A 370 2.81 1.52 -11.52
N GLY A 371 3.53 2.11 -10.57
CA GLY A 371 4.33 3.34 -10.77
C GLY A 371 5.83 3.14 -10.56
N ARG A 372 6.67 3.84 -11.32
CA ARG A 372 8.15 3.80 -11.25
C ARG A 372 8.76 5.17 -10.95
N ASP A 373 9.63 5.24 -9.93
CA ASP A 373 10.47 6.41 -9.65
C ASP A 373 11.71 6.43 -10.57
N LEU A 374 11.92 7.55 -11.28
CA LEU A 374 13.15 7.86 -11.99
C LEU A 374 13.52 9.33 -11.73
N ARG A 375 14.12 9.63 -10.56
CA ARG A 375 15.43 10.33 -10.45
C ARG A 375 15.78 10.77 -9.01
N GLY A 376 16.87 10.17 -8.50
CA GLY A 376 17.95 10.80 -7.71
C GLY A 376 17.62 11.95 -6.75
N GLY A 377 17.45 11.62 -5.47
CA GLY A 377 17.51 12.60 -4.37
C GLY A 377 17.15 11.95 -3.03
N ARG A 378 18.14 11.75 -2.17
CA ARG A 378 18.00 11.11 -0.85
C ARG A 378 16.93 11.80 0.01
N GLY A 379 15.98 11.01 0.50
CA GLY A 379 15.01 11.39 1.52
C GLY A 379 14.25 10.17 2.02
N TYR A 380 14.83 9.46 3.00
CA TYR A 380 14.17 8.38 3.72
C TYR A 380 13.20 8.97 4.75
N LEU A 381 11.98 8.41 4.84
CA LEU A 381 11.12 8.54 6.02
C LEU A 381 11.02 7.15 6.69
N PRO A 382 11.10 7.07 8.03
CA PRO A 382 11.27 5.83 8.76
C PRO A 382 10.01 4.95 8.70
N LEU A 383 10.25 3.63 8.63
CA LEU A 383 9.28 2.56 8.77
C LEU A 383 8.76 2.48 10.22
N SER A 384 7.93 3.45 10.64
CA SER A 384 7.18 3.37 11.91
C SER A 384 5.66 3.36 11.74
N SER A 385 5.15 3.25 10.52
CA SER A 385 3.71 3.14 10.23
C SER A 385 3.23 1.74 9.81
N THR A 386 4.06 0.71 9.97
CA THR A 386 3.75 -0.70 9.63
C THR A 386 2.74 -1.40 10.59
N ARG A 387 1.86 -0.65 11.26
CA ARG A 387 0.75 -1.20 12.06
C ARG A 387 -0.59 -1.24 11.32
N ILE A 388 -0.60 -1.08 9.99
CA ILE A 388 -1.84 -1.06 9.18
C ILE A 388 -2.30 -2.47 8.74
N PHE A 389 -1.61 -3.56 9.13
CA PHE A 389 -2.14 -4.91 8.94
C PHE A 389 -2.08 -5.71 10.24
N ARG A 390 -3.28 -6.07 10.74
CA ARG A 390 -3.65 -6.98 11.86
C ARG A 390 -4.06 -6.31 13.19
N ARG A 391 -5.39 -6.17 13.36
CA ARG A 391 -6.17 -6.90 14.39
C ARG A 391 -7.68 -6.72 14.13
N LYS A 392 -8.29 -7.64 13.37
CA LYS A 392 -9.71 -8.00 13.56
C LYS A 392 -9.74 -9.13 14.58
N HIS A 393 -10.31 -8.88 15.76
CA HIS A 393 -11.22 -9.75 16.51
C HIS A 393 -11.45 -9.19 17.92
N ALA A 394 -12.72 -9.27 18.34
CA ALA A 394 -13.29 -9.00 19.67
C ALA A 394 -13.60 -7.54 20.02
N CYS A 395 -14.82 -7.11 19.69
CA CYS A 395 -15.83 -6.81 20.72
C CYS A 395 -17.21 -6.58 20.08
N SER A 396 -17.93 -7.68 19.90
CA SER A 396 -19.38 -7.69 19.98
C SER A 396 -19.75 -7.70 21.47
N ALA A 397 -20.25 -6.59 21.99
CA ALA A 397 -21.17 -6.54 23.13
C ALA A 397 -21.60 -5.08 23.34
N GLY A 398 -22.90 -4.87 23.45
CA GLY A 398 -23.51 -3.56 23.60
C GLY A 398 -23.17 -2.86 24.91
N GLY A 399 -23.50 -1.57 24.95
CA GLY A 399 -23.39 -0.76 26.15
C GLY A 399 -23.70 0.69 25.83
N ASP A 400 -24.93 1.09 26.17
CA ASP A 400 -25.39 2.47 26.31
C ASP A 400 -24.30 3.42 26.83
N ALA A 401 -24.14 4.56 26.16
CA ALA A 401 -23.58 5.76 26.77
C ALA A 401 -24.28 7.00 26.19
N ARG A 402 -25.38 7.38 26.85
CA ARG A 402 -25.94 8.72 26.82
C ARG A 402 -24.94 9.73 27.42
N LEU A 403 -24.76 10.86 26.73
CA LEU A 403 -24.44 12.25 27.16
C LEU A 403 -23.30 12.44 28.20
N VAL A 404 -22.48 13.49 28.14
CA VAL A 404 -22.80 14.84 28.64
C VAL A 404 -21.62 15.79 28.35
N ALA A 405 -21.98 17.03 27.98
CA ALA A 405 -21.19 18.29 27.94
C ALA A 405 -20.21 18.51 26.78
#